data_AF-A0A6J6XV35-F1
#
_entry.id   AF-A0A6J6XV35-F1
#
_cell.length_a   1.000
_cell.length_b   1.000
_cell.length_c   1.000
_cell.angle_alpha   90.00
_cell.angle_beta   90.00
_cell.angle_gamma   90.00
#
_symmetry.space_group_name_H-M   'P 1'
#
loop_
_entity.id
_entity.type
_entity.pdbx_description
1 polymer ?
#
loop_
_entity_poly.entity_id
_entity_poly.type
_entity_poly.pdbx_seq_one_letter_code
_entity_poly.pdbx_strand_id
1 'polypeptide(L)' 'MLLRASGTEPLVRVMVEAQFEETANSVAQRLAASVIKRLGGSR' A
#
# COMPACT_ATOMS: atom_id res chain seq x y z
N MET A 1 -1.40 1.84 -9.88
CA MET A 1 -0.91 1.42 -8.55
C MET A 1 0.61 1.41 -8.57
N LEU A 2 1.26 1.89 -7.50
CA LEU A 2 2.70 1.86 -7.30
C LEU A 2 3.03 1.36 -5.89
N LEU A 3 4.04 0.50 -5.77
CA LEU A 3 4.68 0.13 -4.51
C LEU A 3 6.13 0.61 -4.52
N ARG A 4 6.56 1.26 -3.44
CA ARG A 4 7.92 1.75 -3.32
C ARG A 4 8.46 1.53 -1.91
N ALA A 5 9.56 0.79 -1.79
CA ALA A 5 10.30 0.73 -0.54
C ALA A 5 10.90 2.11 -0.21
N SER A 6 10.88 2.51 1.05
CA SER A 6 11.64 3.67 1.49
C SER A 6 13.11 3.31 1.60
N GLY A 7 14.00 4.18 1.10
CA GLY A 7 15.45 3.97 1.23
C GLY A 7 16.01 4.44 2.57
N THR A 8 15.22 5.20 3.34
CA THR A 8 15.67 5.90 4.56
C THR A 8 14.86 5.53 5.80
N GLU A 9 13.79 4.75 5.65
CA GLU A 9 12.88 4.37 6.73
C GLU A 9 12.46 2.90 6.53
N PRO A 10 12.16 2.14 7.59
CA PRO A 10 11.73 0.75 7.47
C PRO A 10 10.23 0.65 7.10
N LEU A 11 9.84 1.22 5.95
CA LEU A 11 8.46 1.24 5.46
C LEU A 11 8.35 1.06 3.95
N VAL A 12 7.17 0.61 3.50
CA VAL A 12 6.78 0.52 2.09
C VAL A 12 5.61 1.47 1.83
N ARG A 13 5.75 2.31 0.80
CA ARG A 13 4.69 3.22 0.34
C ARG A 13 3.79 2.51 -0.67
N VAL A 14 2.47 2.58 -0.46
CA VAL A 14 1.44 2.08 -1.37
C VAL A 14 0.67 3.27 -1.93
N MET A 15 0.64 3.42 -3.25
CA MET A 15 -0.10 4.49 -3.92
C MET A 15 -1.04 3.90 -4.97
N VAL A 16 -2.30 4.32 -4.93
CA VAL A 16 -3.34 3.87 -5.85
C VAL A 16 -4.07 5.10 -6.37
N GLU A 17 -4.21 5.17 -7.69
CA GLU A 17 -5.05 6.15 -8.37
C GLU A 17 -6.21 5.38 -9.01
N ALA A 18 -7.41 5.93 -8.90
CA ALA A 18 -8.62 5.39 -9.51
C ALA A 18 -9.58 6.55 -9.83
N GLN A 19 -10.57 6.29 -10.69
CA GLN A 19 -11.59 7.29 -11.05
C GLN A 19 -12.41 7.75 -9.84
N PHE A 20 -12.62 6.87 -8.86
CA PHE A 20 -13.39 7.15 -7.65
C PHE A 20 -12.52 6.95 -6.41
N GLU A 21 -12.64 7.87 -5.45
CA GLU A 21 -11.89 7.85 -4.19
C GLU A 21 -12.12 6.55 -3.42
N GLU A 22 -13.37 6.09 -3.33
CA GLU A 22 -13.75 4.86 -2.63
C GLU A 22 -13.03 3.64 -3.22
N THR A 23 -12.86 3.61 -4.54
CA THR A 23 -12.14 2.55 -5.23
C THR A 23 -10.64 2.63 -4.93
N ALA A 24 -10.05 3.82 -5.00
CA ALA A 24 -8.64 4.02 -4.68
C ALA A 24 -8.33 3.58 -3.24
N ASN A 25 -9.17 4.00 -2.28
CA ASN A 25 -9.04 3.66 -0.87
C ASN A 25 -9.20 2.17 -0.60
N SER A 26 -10.25 1.54 -1.15
CA SER A 26 -10.50 0.10 -0.99
C SER A 26 -9.34 -0.73 -1.52
N VAL A 27 -8.84 -0.39 -2.71
CA VAL A 27 -7.72 -1.08 -3.34
C VAL A 27 -6.44 -0.85 -2.54
N ALA A 28 -6.13 0.39 -2.14
CA ALA A 28 -4.94 0.71 -1.35
C ALA A 28 -4.88 -0.10 -0.03
N GLN A 29 -6.00 -0.18 0.70
CA GLN A 29 -6.08 -0.96 1.94
C GLN A 29 -5.85 -2.45 1.72
N ARG A 30 -6.46 -3.03 0.67
CA ARG A 30 -6.29 -4.46 0.34
C ARG A 30 -4.85 -4.77 -0.04
N LEU A 31 -4.19 -3.86 -0.75
CA LEU A 31 -2.80 -4.01 -1.16
C LEU A 31 -1.85 -3.87 0.02
N ALA A 32 -2.05 -2.88 0.89
CA ALA A 32 -1.29 -2.73 2.12
C ALA A 32 -1.39 -3.99 2.99
N ALA A 33 -2.61 -4.53 3.18
CA ALA A 33 -2.82 -5.78 3.90
C ALA A 33 -2.09 -6.97 3.26
N SER A 34 -2.06 -7.04 1.93
CA SER A 34 -1.36 -8.10 1.20
C SER A 34 0.16 -7.99 1.33
N VAL A 35 0.70 -6.76 1.29
CA VAL A 35 2.12 -6.48 1.51
C VAL A 35 2.52 -6.88 2.93
N ILE A 36 1.75 -6.47 3.95
CA ILE A 36 1.98 -6.85 5.35
C ILE A 36 1.97 -8.37 5.50
N LYS A 37 1.01 -9.07 4.89
CA LYS A 37 0.94 -10.54 4.95
C LYS A 37 2.18 -11.21 4.35
N ARG A 38 2.79 -10.61 3.32
CA ARG A 38 3.91 -11.18 2.56
C ARG A 38 5.28 -10.83 3.14
N LEU A 39 5.44 -9.60 3.63
CA LEU A 39 6.73 -9.03 4.03
C LEU A 39 6.83 -8.77 5.54
N GLY A 40 5.72 -8.90 6.28
CA GLY A 40 5.61 -8.42 7.65
C GLY A 40 5.34 -6.90 7.71
N GLY A 41 5.18 -6.38 8.93
CA GLY A 41 4.93 -4.96 9.19
C GLY A 41 3.76 -4.73 10.14
N SER A 42 3.73 -3.55 10.76
CA SER A 42 2.62 -3.13 11.63
C SER A 42 1.52 -2.48 10.79
N ARG A 43 0.25 -2.71 11.17
CA ARG A 43 -0.90 -1.99 10.63
C ARG A 43 -0.97 -0.57 11.16
#